data_AF-A0A7V2RPC6-F1
#
_entry.id   AF-A0A7V2RPC6-F1
#
_cell.length_a   1.000
_cell.length_b   1.000
_cell.length_c   1.000
_cell.angle_alpha   90.00
_cell.angle_beta   90.00
_cell.angle_gamma   90.00
#
_symmetry.space_group_name_H-M   'P 1'
#
loop_
_entity.id
_entity.type
_entity.pdbx_description
1 polymer ?
#
loop_
_entity_poly.entity_id
_entity_poly.type
_entity_poly.pdbx_seq_one_letter_code
_entity_poly.pdbx_strand_id
1 'polypeptide(L)'
;LEPIVFGKYINPGTHIDLVGSYKKDMREADDDLIKRSNVYIDNPAAVQECGDIYWPIKKGILKEKNIKGTLADLANRKCAGRKNNGEITLFKSVGFALEDLAAAEYLFEKIDS
;
A
#
# COMPACT_ATOMS: atom_id res chain seq x y z
N LEU A 1 15.62 5.47 4.90
CA LEU A 1 15.22 6.28 3.72
C LEU A 1 14.33 7.39 4.22
N GLU A 2 14.62 8.63 3.84
CA GLU A 2 13.77 9.78 4.15
C GLU A 2 12.68 9.94 3.08
N PRO A 3 11.50 10.50 3.41
CA PRO A 3 10.43 10.74 2.45
C PRO A 3 10.91 11.52 1.22
N ILE A 4 10.52 11.04 0.04
CA ILE A 4 10.80 11.70 -1.25
C ILE A 4 9.51 12.09 -1.99
N VAL A 5 8.39 11.48 -1.64
CA VAL A 5 7.06 11.83 -2.14
C VAL A 5 6.33 12.65 -1.08
N PHE A 6 6.11 13.92 -1.37
CA PHE A 6 5.48 14.86 -0.43
C PHE A 6 4.04 15.14 -0.84
N GLY A 7 3.12 15.01 0.10
CA GLY A 7 1.69 15.19 -0.13
C GLY A 7 1.36 16.52 -0.80
N LYS A 8 2.03 17.61 -0.41
CA LYS A 8 1.84 18.96 -0.97
C LYS A 8 1.98 19.07 -2.50
N TYR A 9 2.68 18.13 -3.15
CA TYR A 9 2.85 18.10 -4.61
C TYR A 9 1.84 17.19 -5.33
N ILE A 10 1.03 16.45 -4.59
CA ILE A 10 0.09 15.49 -5.13
C ILE A 10 -1.26 16.15 -5.39
N ASN A 11 -1.71 16.07 -6.64
CA ASN A 11 -3.01 16.58 -7.08
C ASN A 11 -4.15 15.63 -6.66
N PRO A 12 -5.37 16.14 -6.44
CA PRO A 12 -6.56 15.30 -6.32
C PRO A 12 -6.70 14.32 -7.49
N GLY A 13 -7.22 13.12 -7.23
CA GLY A 13 -7.39 12.08 -8.24
C GLY A 13 -6.16 11.19 -8.47
N THR A 14 -4.99 11.53 -7.91
CA THR A 14 -3.76 10.76 -8.11
C THR A 14 -3.84 9.38 -7.43
N HIS A 15 -3.29 8.36 -8.08
CA HIS A 15 -2.98 7.08 -7.45
C HIS A 15 -1.47 6.97 -7.25
N ILE A 16 -1.06 6.48 -6.09
CA ILE A 16 0.35 6.30 -5.70
C ILE A 16 0.55 4.84 -5.31
N ASP A 17 1.55 4.21 -5.91
CA ASP A 17 2.09 2.92 -5.51
C ASP A 17 3.40 3.13 -4.77
N LEU A 18 3.45 2.68 -3.50
CA LEU A 18 4.64 2.72 -2.66
C LEU A 18 5.15 1.29 -2.47
N VAL A 19 6.26 0.95 -3.11
CA VAL A 19 6.81 -0.42 -3.14
C VAL A 19 8.20 -0.48 -2.51
N GLY A 20 8.98 0.61 -2.51
CA GLY A 20 10.37 0.61 -2.10
C GLY A 20 10.62 0.48 -0.60
N SER A 21 9.69 0.90 0.26
CA SER A 21 9.86 0.81 1.72
C SER A 21 9.32 -0.50 2.32
N TYR A 22 10.21 -1.37 2.81
CA TYR A 22 9.85 -2.67 3.42
C TYR A 22 10.41 -2.85 4.84
N LYS A 23 11.03 -1.80 5.41
CA LYS A 23 11.50 -1.77 6.80
C LYS A 23 10.91 -0.57 7.54
N LYS A 24 10.86 -0.65 8.87
CA LYS A 24 10.33 0.42 9.74
C LYS A 24 11.06 1.74 9.59
N ASP A 25 12.36 1.71 9.31
CA ASP A 25 13.23 2.89 9.14
C ASP A 25 13.29 3.40 7.68
N MET A 26 12.47 2.81 6.79
CA MET A 26 12.35 3.23 5.40
C MET A 26 10.99 3.89 5.17
N ARG A 27 11.01 5.10 4.61
CA ARG A 27 9.82 5.83 4.20
C ARG A 27 10.00 6.43 2.82
N GLU A 28 9.00 6.28 1.96
CA GLU A 28 8.91 6.93 0.66
C GLU A 28 8.01 8.16 0.71
N ALA A 29 7.00 8.15 1.59
CA ALA A 29 5.96 9.15 1.68
C ALA A 29 5.97 9.91 3.01
N ASP A 30 5.69 11.21 2.94
CA ASP A 30 5.51 12.05 4.13
C ASP A 30 4.15 11.82 4.80
N ASP A 31 4.03 12.35 6.02
CA ASP A 31 2.81 12.22 6.81
C ASP A 31 1.59 12.92 6.16
N ASP A 32 1.82 13.97 5.36
CA ASP A 32 0.75 14.67 4.63
C ASP A 32 0.13 13.79 3.54
N LEU A 33 0.96 13.08 2.77
CA LEU A 33 0.47 12.16 1.74
C LEU A 33 -0.37 11.05 2.35
N ILE A 34 0.09 10.44 3.44
CA ILE A 34 -0.65 9.37 4.14
C ILE A 34 -2.00 9.90 4.65
N LYS A 35 -2.01 11.10 5.26
CA LYS A 35 -3.22 11.72 5.80
C LYS A 35 -4.29 12.00 4.73
N ARG A 36 -3.85 12.38 3.53
CA ARG A 36 -4.73 12.78 2.42
C ARG A 36 -5.21 11.62 1.55
N SER A 37 -4.65 10.43 1.74
CA SER A 37 -4.90 9.26 0.89
C SER A 37 -5.89 8.29 1.50
N ASN A 38 -6.67 7.63 0.65
CA ASN A 38 -7.31 6.36 0.95
C ASN A 38 -6.27 5.25 0.81
N VAL A 39 -5.82 4.71 1.95
CA VAL A 39 -4.71 3.75 2.03
C VAL A 39 -5.22 2.30 1.90
N TYR A 40 -4.58 1.55 1.01
CA TYR A 40 -4.71 0.10 0.84
C TYR A 40 -3.33 -0.53 1.00
N ILE A 41 -3.30 -1.78 1.43
CA ILE A 41 -2.05 -2.53 1.66
C ILE A 41 -2.09 -3.85 0.89
N ASP A 42 -0.95 -4.42 0.56
CA ASP A 42 -0.87 -5.77 -0.03
C ASP A 42 -1.34 -6.83 0.96
N ASN A 43 -0.78 -6.81 2.17
CA ASN A 43 -1.07 -7.76 3.25
C ASN A 43 -0.97 -7.08 4.63
N PRO A 44 -1.55 -7.68 5.70
CA PRO A 44 -1.57 -7.08 7.04
C PRO A 44 -0.20 -6.81 7.66
N ALA A 45 0.88 -7.49 7.23
CA ALA A 45 2.22 -7.28 7.77
C ALA A 45 2.75 -5.87 7.48
N ALA A 46 2.26 -5.19 6.43
CA ALA A 46 2.63 -3.81 6.10
C ALA A 46 2.45 -2.84 7.28
N VAL A 47 1.48 -3.10 8.17
CA VAL A 47 1.23 -2.31 9.39
C VAL A 47 2.41 -2.35 10.37
N GLN A 48 3.11 -3.48 10.43
CA GLN A 48 4.21 -3.70 11.35
C GLN A 48 5.57 -3.52 10.68
N GLU A 49 5.70 -3.79 9.39
CA GLU A 49 7.01 -3.93 8.75
C GLU A 49 7.47 -2.68 8.01
N CYS A 50 6.55 -1.86 7.50
CA CYS A 50 6.87 -0.70 6.67
C CYS A 50 6.77 0.63 7.44
N GLY A 51 7.80 1.46 7.33
CA GLY A 51 7.81 2.80 7.93
C GLY A 51 6.71 3.74 7.43
N ASP A 52 6.26 3.61 6.17
CA ASP A 52 5.19 4.45 5.60
C ASP A 52 3.82 4.19 6.22
N ILE A 53 3.61 3.06 6.90
CA ILE A 53 2.36 2.74 7.60
C ILE A 53 2.56 2.72 9.11
N TYR A 54 3.63 2.07 9.58
CA TYR A 54 3.95 1.92 11.00
C TYR A 54 4.04 3.27 11.72
N TRP A 55 4.82 4.22 11.20
CA TRP A 55 5.01 5.51 11.87
C TRP A 55 3.78 6.40 11.85
N PRO A 56 3.05 6.58 10.73
CA PRO A 56 1.79 7.30 10.75
C PRO A 56 0.77 6.74 11.73
N ILE A 57 0.71 5.41 11.90
CA ILE A 57 -0.14 4.79 12.92
C ILE A 57 0.34 5.13 14.33
N LYS A 58 1.64 4.99 14.62
CA LYS A 58 2.22 5.35 15.93
C LYS A 58 2.03 6.82 16.29
N LYS A 59 2.06 7.71 15.29
CA LYS A 59 1.82 9.15 15.45
C LYS A 59 0.33 9.53 15.48
N GLY A 60 -0.58 8.58 15.24
CA GLY A 60 -2.03 8.83 15.20
C GLY A 60 -2.54 9.54 13.95
N ILE A 61 -1.70 9.70 12.92
CA ILE A 61 -2.06 10.29 11.62
C ILE A 61 -2.95 9.33 10.82
N LEU A 62 -2.59 8.05 10.82
CA LEU A 62 -3.40 6.97 10.30
C LEU A 62 -3.93 6.15 11.47
N LYS A 63 -5.18 5.68 11.40
CA LYS A 63 -5.68 4.66 12.32
C LYS A 63 -5.71 3.35 11.55
N GLU A 64 -5.26 2.26 12.15
CA GLU A 64 -5.25 0.94 11.51
C GLU A 64 -6.63 0.57 10.94
N LYS A 65 -7.70 0.81 11.70
CA LYS A 65 -9.09 0.64 11.27
C LYS A 65 -9.54 1.50 10.07
N ASN A 66 -8.76 2.51 9.69
CA ASN A 66 -9.05 3.39 8.55
C ASN A 66 -8.36 2.92 7.26
N ILE A 67 -7.47 1.92 7.33
CA ILE A 67 -6.97 1.22 6.14
C ILE A 67 -8.16 0.60 5.43
N LYS A 68 -8.29 0.85 4.13
CA LYS A 68 -9.51 0.57 3.36
C LYS A 68 -9.69 -0.91 3.04
N GLY A 69 -8.59 -1.67 3.00
CA GLY A 69 -8.57 -3.10 2.75
C GLY A 69 -7.23 -3.55 2.21
N THR A 70 -7.10 -4.87 2.04
CA THR A 70 -5.97 -5.49 1.35
C THR A 70 -6.17 -5.53 -0.16
N LEU A 71 -5.12 -5.83 -0.93
CA LEU A 71 -5.25 -6.11 -2.36
C LEU A 71 -6.21 -7.29 -2.61
N ALA A 72 -6.16 -8.31 -1.76
CA ALA A 72 -7.09 -9.44 -1.80
C ALA A 72 -8.54 -9.00 -1.55
N ASP A 73 -8.78 -8.07 -0.62
CA ASP A 73 -10.13 -7.54 -0.38
C ASP A 73 -10.66 -6.76 -1.59
N LEU A 74 -9.80 -5.99 -2.27
CA LEU A 74 -10.14 -5.29 -3.51
C LEU A 74 -10.48 -6.27 -4.63
N ALA A 75 -9.61 -7.25 -4.88
CA ALA A 75 -9.80 -8.26 -5.92
C ALA A 75 -11.08 -9.08 -5.72
N ASN A 76 -11.41 -9.37 -4.46
CA ASN A 76 -12.62 -10.11 -4.08
C ASN A 76 -13.86 -9.21 -3.85
N ARG A 77 -13.78 -7.91 -4.14
CA ARG A 77 -14.88 -6.93 -3.94
C ARG A 77 -15.41 -6.88 -2.50
N LYS A 78 -14.58 -7.22 -1.51
CA LYS A 78 -14.89 -7.11 -0.08
C LYS A 78 -14.74 -5.70 0.45
N CYS A 79 -14.01 -4.84 -0.25
CA CYS A 79 -13.96 -3.41 0.01
C CYS A 79 -14.15 -2.62 -1.29
N ALA A 80 -14.61 -1.37 -1.16
CA ALA A 80 -14.71 -0.47 -2.30
C ALA A 80 -13.31 0.09 -2.64
N GLY A 81 -12.99 0.15 -3.93
CA GLY A 81 -11.87 0.92 -4.45
C GLY A 81 -12.15 2.43 -4.41
N ARG A 82 -11.56 3.16 -5.36
CA ARG A 82 -11.80 4.58 -5.59
C ARG A 82 -13.31 4.87 -5.74
N LYS A 83 -13.81 5.85 -5.01
CA LYS A 83 -15.24 6.25 -5.01
C LYS A 83 -15.54 7.46 -5.87
N ASN A 84 -14.54 8.33 -6.11
CA ASN A 84 -14.69 9.49 -6.98
C ASN A 84 -13.34 9.94 -7.58
N ASN A 85 -13.40 10.83 -8.57
CA ASN A 85 -12.24 11.32 -9.31
C ASN A 85 -11.33 12.25 -8.50
N GLY A 86 -11.76 12.74 -7.33
CA GLY A 86 -10.96 13.63 -6.48
C GLY A 86 -10.11 12.88 -5.45
N GLU A 87 -10.43 11.63 -5.13
CA GLU A 87 -9.71 10.88 -4.09
C GLU A 87 -8.23 10.70 -4.44
N ILE A 88 -7.36 10.77 -3.45
CA ILE A 88 -6.00 10.27 -3.59
C ILE A 88 -6.02 8.82 -3.10
N THR A 89 -5.56 7.87 -3.90
CA THR A 89 -5.47 6.45 -3.50
C THR A 89 -4.03 6.04 -3.35
N LEU A 90 -3.68 5.41 -2.24
CA LEU A 90 -2.34 4.95 -1.97
C LEU A 90 -2.36 3.46 -1.73
N PHE A 91 -1.58 2.72 -2.50
CA PHE A 91 -1.33 1.31 -2.27
C PHE A 91 0.10 1.14 -1.76
N LYS A 92 0.24 0.44 -0.63
CA LYS A 92 1.53 0.12 -0.04
C LYS A 92 1.79 -1.38 -0.16
N SER A 93 2.92 -1.74 -0.77
CA SER A 93 3.41 -3.12 -0.85
C SER A 93 4.71 -3.31 -0.09
N VAL A 94 4.77 -4.37 0.73
CA VAL A 94 5.97 -4.88 1.40
C VAL A 94 6.44 -6.22 0.82
N GLY A 95 5.66 -6.79 -0.10
CA GLY A 95 5.87 -8.08 -0.73
C GLY A 95 5.12 -9.18 0.02
N PHE A 96 4.55 -10.12 -0.73
CA PHE A 96 3.87 -11.28 -0.16
C PHE A 96 4.31 -12.55 -0.87
N ALA A 97 4.87 -13.51 -0.13
CA ALA A 97 5.44 -14.75 -0.71
C ALA A 97 4.45 -15.57 -1.56
N LEU A 98 3.14 -15.37 -1.37
CA LEU A 98 2.11 -15.99 -2.21
C LEU A 98 2.16 -15.49 -3.66
N GLU A 99 2.57 -14.24 -3.87
CA GLU A 99 2.73 -13.64 -5.21
C GLU A 99 3.86 -14.35 -5.97
N ASP A 100 4.99 -14.62 -5.30
CA ASP A 100 6.12 -15.37 -5.85
C ASP A 100 5.74 -16.82 -6.15
N LEU A 101 5.03 -17.48 -5.22
CA LEU A 101 4.58 -18.86 -5.41
C LEU A 101 3.62 -18.99 -6.59
N ALA A 102 2.63 -18.10 -6.69
CA ALA A 102 1.68 -18.11 -7.80
C ALA A 102 2.38 -17.88 -9.16
N ALA A 103 3.37 -16.99 -9.21
CA ALA A 103 4.18 -16.79 -10.41
C ALA A 103 5.02 -18.04 -10.76
N ALA A 104 5.61 -18.70 -9.76
CA ALA A 104 6.37 -19.92 -9.95
C ALA A 104 5.52 -21.08 -10.45
N GLU A 105 4.33 -21.30 -9.88
CA GLU A 105 3.37 -22.32 -10.32
C GLU A 105 2.94 -22.08 -11.78
N TYR A 106 2.59 -20.84 -12.13
CA TYR A 106 2.21 -20.49 -13.50
C TYR A 106 3.32 -20.77 -14.52
N LEU A 107 4.57 -20.44 -14.18
CA LEU A 107 5.71 -20.72 -15.04
C LEU A 107 6.00 -22.21 -15.15
N PHE A 108 5.87 -22.95 -14.05
CA PHE A 108 6.06 -24.39 -14.02
C PHE A 108 5.04 -25.10 -14.93
N GLU A 109 3.75 -24.77 -14.80
CA GLU A 109 2.69 -25.31 -15.66
C GLU A 109 2.92 -25.02 -17.15
N LYS A 110 3.46 -23.84 -17.47
CA LYS A 110 3.76 -23.46 -18.87
C LYS A 110 4.97 -24.14 -19.47
N ILE A 111 5.92 -24.59 -18.65
CA ILE A 111 7.11 -25.29 -19.12
C ILE A 111 6.81 -26.78 -19.30
N ASP A 112 5.96 -27.34 -18.44
CA ASP A 112 5.55 -28.76 -18.50
C ASP A 112 4.45 -29.04 -19.57
N SER A 113 3.86 -28.01 -20.18
CA SER A 113 2.87 -28.11 -21.28
C SER A 113 3.49 -27.97 -22.67
#